data_AF-A0A4Q4WBA8-F1
#
_entry.id   AF-A0A4Q4WBA8-F1
#
_cell.length_a   1.000
_cell.length_b   1.000
_cell.length_c   1.000
_cell.angle_alpha   90.00
_cell.angle_beta   90.00
_cell.angle_gamma   90.00
#
_symmetry.space_group_name_H-M   'P 1'
#
loop_
_entity.id
_entity.type
_entity.pdbx_description
1 polymer ?
#
loop_
_entity_poly.entity_id
_entity_poly.type
_entity_poly.pdbx_seq_one_letter_code
_entity_poly.pdbx_strand_id
1 'polypeptide(L)'
;MAPPPDPAALAAAQEAMKKFSIEAWTLLGIGLLVTIIRTFGRVKALGLKGLQPDDYLVWVGAICHAIETGLAYCVGATAQGLANNGMTDEERATLSPNSPEYHTR
;
A
#
# COMPACT_ATOMS: atom_id res chain seq x y z
N MET A 1 -31.58 -12.33 0.02
CA MET A 1 -30.33 -12.52 -0.74
C MET A 1 -30.09 -11.24 -1.49
N ALA A 2 -29.10 -10.45 -1.09
CA ALA A 2 -28.74 -9.24 -1.82
C ALA A 2 -28.42 -9.62 -3.29
N PRO A 3 -28.81 -8.79 -4.27
CA PRO A 3 -28.35 -9.01 -5.64
C PRO A 3 -26.82 -9.05 -5.63
N PRO A 4 -26.20 -9.95 -6.40
CA PRO A 4 -24.76 -9.96 -6.54
C PRO A 4 -24.30 -8.56 -6.98
N PRO A 5 -23.16 -8.07 -6.45
CA PRO A 5 -22.62 -6.78 -6.87
C PRO A 5 -22.50 -6.73 -8.39
N ASP A 6 -22.78 -5.55 -8.96
CA ASP A 6 -22.71 -5.31 -10.41
C ASP A 6 -21.34 -5.80 -10.93
N PRO A 7 -21.30 -6.75 -11.87
CA PRO A 7 -20.04 -7.24 -12.44
C PRO A 7 -19.13 -6.13 -12.94
N ALA A 8 -19.70 -5.02 -13.46
CA ALA A 8 -18.92 -3.88 -13.91
C ALA A 8 -18.23 -3.14 -12.76
N ALA A 9 -18.92 -2.98 -11.62
CA ALA A 9 -18.38 -2.34 -10.43
C ALA A 9 -17.23 -3.16 -9.81
N LEU A 10 -17.37 -4.49 -9.76
CA LEU A 10 -16.30 -5.39 -9.29
C LEU A 10 -15.07 -5.31 -10.19
N ALA A 11 -15.25 -5.32 -11.51
CA ALA A 11 -14.15 -5.20 -12.46
C ALA A 11 -13.42 -3.85 -12.30
N ALA A 12 -14.15 -2.76 -12.11
CA ALA A 12 -13.57 -1.44 -11.86
C ALA A 12 -12.76 -1.40 -10.55
N ALA A 13 -13.29 -1.98 -9.47
CA ALA A 13 -12.59 -2.10 -8.18
C ALA A 13 -11.31 -2.94 -8.28
N GLN A 14 -11.33 -4.04 -9.04
CA GLN A 14 -10.16 -4.88 -9.30
C GLN A 14 -9.10 -4.15 -10.11
N GLU A 15 -9.49 -3.40 -11.15
CA GLU A 15 -8.57 -2.58 -11.94
C GLU A 15 -7.94 -1.44 -11.11
N ALA A 16 -8.71 -0.80 -10.23
CA ALA A 16 -8.21 0.18 -9.27
C ALA A 16 -7.18 -0.45 -8.31
N MET A 17 -7.52 -1.60 -7.71
CA MET A 17 -6.61 -2.33 -6.81
C MET A 17 -5.32 -2.76 -7.52
N LYS A 18 -5.40 -3.18 -8.78
CA LYS A 18 -4.24 -3.53 -9.59
C LYS A 18 -3.33 -2.33 -9.83
N LYS A 19 -3.89 -1.18 -10.22
CA LYS A 19 -3.11 0.06 -10.41
C LYS A 19 -2.43 0.49 -9.11
N PHE A 20 -3.18 0.53 -8.02
CA PHE A 20 -2.64 0.82 -6.68
C PHE A 20 -1.50 -0.13 -6.31
N SER A 21 -1.68 -1.44 -6.50
CA SER A 21 -0.66 -2.44 -6.19
C SER A 21 0.62 -2.20 -7.01
N ILE A 22 0.49 -1.97 -8.32
CA ILE A 22 1.64 -1.70 -9.18
C ILE A 22 2.39 -0.47 -8.68
N GLU A 23 1.69 0.63 -8.40
CA GLU A 23 2.30 1.86 -7.92
C GLU A 23 2.99 1.66 -6.57
N ALA A 24 2.29 1.12 -5.58
CA ALA A 24 2.81 0.93 -4.22
C ALA A 24 4.05 0.04 -4.19
N TRP A 25 4.02 -1.11 -4.88
CA TRP A 25 5.17 -2.01 -4.96
C TRP A 25 6.34 -1.41 -5.77
N THR A 26 6.04 -0.64 -6.80
CA THR A 26 7.08 0.06 -7.58
C THR A 26 7.78 1.11 -6.74
N LEU A 27 7.02 1.94 -6.01
CA LEU A 27 7.57 2.96 -5.12
C LEU A 27 8.40 2.35 -3.98
N LEU A 28 7.91 1.26 -3.37
CA LEU A 28 8.70 0.50 -2.39
C LEU A 28 10.01 0.00 -3.00
N GLY A 29 9.96 -0.60 -4.19
CA GLY A 29 11.13 -1.08 -4.91
C GLY A 29 12.16 0.03 -5.17
N ILE A 30 11.71 1.19 -5.62
CA ILE A 30 12.57 2.37 -5.83
C ILE A 30 13.16 2.85 -4.49
N GLY A 31 12.35 2.96 -3.44
CA GLY A 31 12.81 3.38 -2.12
C GLY A 31 13.89 2.45 -1.54
N LEU A 32 13.71 1.14 -1.69
CA LEU A 32 14.69 0.13 -1.28
C LEU A 32 15.97 0.22 -2.13
N LEU A 33 15.86 0.36 -3.44
CA LEU A 33 17.01 0.49 -4.33
C LEU A 33 17.87 1.70 -3.96
N VAL A 34 17.25 2.86 -3.78
CA VAL A 34 17.93 4.10 -3.37
C VAL A 34 18.61 3.91 -2.01
N THR A 35 17.93 3.28 -1.05
CA THR A 35 18.48 2.99 0.29
C THR A 35 19.70 2.08 0.22
N ILE A 36 19.68 1.04 -0.62
CA ILE A 36 20.80 0.13 -0.83
C ILE A 36 21.99 0.86 -1.46
N ILE A 37 21.76 1.60 -2.56
CA ILE A 37 22.81 2.37 -3.25
C ILE A 37 23.46 3.35 -2.28
N ARG A 38 22.64 4.09 -1.51
CA ARG A 38 23.11 5.02 -0.49
C ARG A 38 23.98 4.32 0.55
N THR A 39 23.49 3.21 1.12
CA THR A 39 24.20 2.47 2.17
C THR A 39 25.53 1.94 1.65
N PHE A 40 25.57 1.37 0.44
CA PHE A 40 26.80 0.92 -0.19
C PHE A 40 27.81 2.06 -0.39
N GLY A 41 27.34 3.22 -0.88
CA GLY A 41 28.17 4.41 -1.03
C GLY A 41 28.77 4.89 0.30
N ARG A 42 27.98 4.91 1.36
CA ARG A 42 28.42 5.29 2.72
C ARG A 42 29.45 4.32 3.28
N VAL A 43 29.21 3.01 3.16
CA VAL A 43 30.14 1.96 3.61
C VAL A 43 31.46 2.05 2.83
N LYS A 44 31.41 2.30 1.52
CA LYS A 44 32.62 2.44 0.70
C LYS A 44 33.42 3.70 1.07
N ALA A 45 32.77 4.80 1.40
CA ALA A 45 33.42 6.08 1.71
C ALA A 45 33.97 6.16 3.15
N LEU A 46 33.21 5.66 4.13
CA LEU A 46 33.50 5.85 5.57
C LEU A 46 33.93 4.56 6.27
N GLY A 47 33.78 3.40 5.61
CA GLY A 47 33.93 2.09 6.24
C GLY A 47 32.79 1.78 7.21
N LEU A 48 32.70 0.52 7.64
CA LEU A 48 31.62 0.06 8.53
C LEU A 48 31.61 0.74 9.91
N LYS A 49 32.78 1.18 10.40
CA LYS A 49 32.91 1.87 11.70
C LYS A 49 32.56 3.36 11.63
N GLY A 50 32.46 3.92 10.41
CA GLY A 50 32.17 5.34 10.19
C GLY A 50 30.69 5.64 9.91
N LEU A 51 29.81 4.64 10.00
CA LEU A 51 28.37 4.82 9.79
C LEU A 51 27.76 5.68 10.90
N GLN A 52 26.90 6.60 10.49
CA GLN A 52 26.24 7.53 11.39
C GLN A 52 24.84 7.00 11.78
N PRO A 53 24.23 7.50 12.86
CA PRO A 53 22.87 7.13 13.23
C PRO A 53 21.85 7.24 12.08
N ASP A 54 21.99 8.25 11.20
CA ASP A 54 21.15 8.41 10.01
C ASP A 54 21.23 7.22 9.04
N ASP A 55 22.39 6.58 8.92
CA ASP A 55 22.59 5.39 8.08
C ASP A 55 21.84 4.16 8.62
N TYR A 56 21.46 4.15 9.90
CA TYR A 56 20.59 3.12 10.48
C TYR A 56 19.11 3.53 10.42
N LEU A 57 18.80 4.80 10.66
CA LEU A 57 17.42 5.31 10.62
C LEU A 57 16.78 5.15 9.24
N VAL A 58 17.54 5.29 8.16
CA VAL A 58 17.03 5.06 6.80
C VAL A 58 16.54 3.62 6.60
N TRP A 59 17.19 2.62 7.23
CA TRP A 59 16.74 1.23 7.18
C TRP A 59 15.51 0.97 8.03
N VAL A 60 15.39 1.63 9.17
CA VAL A 60 14.15 1.59 9.97
C VAL A 60 12.98 2.15 9.14
N GLY A 61 13.19 3.28 8.47
CA GLY A 61 12.20 3.86 7.55
C GLY A 61 11.85 2.92 6.40
N ALA A 62 12.84 2.28 5.78
CA ALA A 62 12.63 1.30 4.71
C ALA A 62 11.81 0.09 5.17
N ILE A 63 12.05 -0.41 6.39
CA ILE A 63 11.27 -1.51 6.99
C ILE A 63 9.84 -1.06 7.26
N CYS A 64 9.64 0.11 7.86
CA CYS A 64 8.30 0.67 8.08
C CYS A 64 7.54 0.82 6.76
N HIS A 65 8.20 1.34 5.71
CA HIS A 65 7.59 1.50 4.39
C HIS A 65 7.18 0.16 3.77
N ALA A 66 8.01 -0.89 3.91
CA ALA A 66 7.67 -2.23 3.45
C ALA A 66 6.47 -2.82 4.21
N ILE A 67 6.43 -2.65 5.53
CA ILE A 67 5.31 -3.09 6.38
C ILE A 67 4.02 -2.36 5.97
N GLU A 68 4.06 -1.03 5.87
CA GLU A 68 2.92 -0.21 5.48
C GLU A 68 2.38 -0.61 4.11
N THR A 69 3.27 -0.78 3.12
CA THR A 69 2.91 -1.22 1.76
C THR A 69 2.25 -2.60 1.78
N GLY A 70 2.82 -3.55 2.55
CA GLY A 70 2.26 -4.88 2.71
C GLY A 70 0.89 -4.87 3.37
N LEU A 71 0.70 -4.07 4.43
CA LEU A 71 -0.59 -3.92 5.09
C LEU A 71 -1.65 -3.32 4.16
N ALA A 72 -1.30 -2.27 3.41
CA ALA A 72 -2.22 -1.66 2.45
C ALA A 72 -2.63 -2.65 1.35
N TYR A 73 -1.69 -3.46 0.85
CA TYR A 73 -1.99 -4.52 -0.10
C TYR A 73 -2.93 -5.59 0.50
N CYS A 74 -2.66 -6.05 1.72
CA CYS A 74 -3.50 -7.03 2.41
C CYS A 74 -4.94 -6.51 2.60
N VAL A 75 -5.12 -5.25 3.01
CA VAL A 75 -6.45 -4.63 3.16
C VAL A 75 -7.20 -4.63 1.84
N GLY A 76 -6.57 -4.17 0.75
CA GLY A 76 -7.21 -4.15 -0.56
C GLY A 76 -7.55 -5.56 -1.07
N ALA A 77 -6.70 -6.56 -0.79
CA ALA A 77 -6.95 -7.95 -1.14
C ALA A 77 -8.11 -8.55 -0.33
N THR A 78 -8.17 -8.32 0.98
CA THR A 78 -9.26 -8.80 1.85
C THR A 78 -10.60 -8.13 1.52
N ALA A 79 -10.59 -6.84 1.18
CA ALA A 79 -11.77 -6.11 0.76
C ALA A 79 -12.20 -6.44 -0.68
N GLN A 80 -11.49 -7.33 -1.39
CA GLN A 80 -11.74 -7.67 -2.80
C GLN A 80 -11.73 -6.43 -3.73
N GLY A 81 -10.94 -5.41 -3.38
CA GLY A 81 -10.90 -4.11 -4.07
C GLY A 81 -11.99 -3.12 -3.64
N LEU A 82 -12.92 -3.50 -2.77
CA LEU A 82 -14.01 -2.66 -2.24
C LEU A 82 -13.62 -1.97 -0.93
N ALA A 83 -12.36 -1.56 -0.80
CA ALA A 83 -11.93 -0.81 0.37
C ALA A 83 -12.48 0.61 0.30
N ASN A 84 -13.26 1.02 1.31
CA ASN A 84 -14.00 2.30 1.32
C ASN A 84 -13.24 3.44 2.03
N ASN A 85 -11.94 3.26 2.28
CA ASN A 85 -11.03 4.22 2.89
C ASN A 85 -10.74 5.44 2.00
N GLY A 86 -11.06 5.35 0.70
CA GLY A 86 -10.99 6.46 -0.25
C GLY A 86 -12.30 7.24 -0.46
N MET A 87 -13.41 6.78 0.13
CA MET A 87 -14.72 7.46 -0.01
C MET A 87 -14.86 8.62 0.96
N THR A 88 -15.48 9.70 0.49
CA THR A 88 -16.05 10.75 1.36
C THR A 88 -17.16 10.18 2.24
N ASP A 89 -17.50 10.91 3.31
CA ASP A 89 -18.58 10.48 4.20
C ASP A 89 -19.94 10.48 3.49
N GLU A 90 -20.14 11.40 2.54
CA GLU A 90 -21.32 11.45 1.68
C GLU A 90 -21.41 10.23 0.76
N GLU A 91 -20.30 9.87 0.09
CA GLU A 91 -20.24 8.68 -0.76
C GLU A 91 -20.49 7.40 0.05
N ARG A 92 -19.87 7.29 1.24
CA ARG A 92 -20.07 6.14 2.14
C ARG A 92 -21.50 6.04 2.65
N ALA A 93 -22.19 7.17 2.87
CA ALA A 93 -23.59 7.22 3.28
C ALA A 93 -24.56 6.77 2.17
N THR A 94 -24.17 6.90 0.90
CA THR A 94 -24.97 6.43 -0.25
C THR A 94 -24.78 4.95 -0.56
N LEU A 95 -23.87 4.25 0.13
CA LEU A 95 -23.70 2.81 -0.05
C LEU A 95 -25.00 2.07 0.26
N SER A 96 -25.38 1.17 -0.65
CA SER A 96 -26.53 0.29 -0.46
C SER A 96 -26.36 -0.54 0.82
N PRO A 97 -27.34 -0.55 1.75
CA PRO A 97 -27.26 -1.36 2.98
C PRO A 97 -27.13 -2.88 2.74
N ASN A 98 -27.31 -3.32 1.49
CA ASN A 98 -27.19 -4.72 1.07
C ASN A 98 -25.88 -5.01 0.34
N SER A 99 -24.98 -4.04 0.16
CA SER A 99 -23.70 -4.27 -0.52
C SER A 99 -22.67 -4.88 0.43
N PRO A 100 -21.78 -5.77 -0.05
CA PRO A 100 -20.67 -6.29 0.76
C PRO A 100 -19.82 -5.16 1.36
N GLU A 101 -19.60 -4.10 0.59
CA GLU A 101 -18.84 -2.91 0.98
C GLU A 101 -19.46 -2.13 2.15
N TYR A 102 -20.80 -2.13 2.27
CA TYR A 102 -21.50 -1.55 3.41
C TYR A 102 -21.34 -2.40 4.68
N HIS A 103 -21.22 -3.72 4.54
CA HIS A 103 -21.09 -4.64 5.67
C HIS A 103 -19.66 -4.76 6.21
N THR A 104 -18.66 -4.32 5.43
CA THR A 104 -17.23 -4.30 5.82
C THR A 104 -16.71 -2.92 6.17
N ARG A 105 -17.60 -1.93 6.37
CA ARG A 105 -17.27 -0.59 6.86
C ARG A 105 -16.77 -0.57 8.30
#